data_AF-A0A519NXU0-F1
#
_entry.id   AF-A0A519NXU0-F1
#
_cell.length_a   1.000
_cell.length_b   1.000
_cell.length_c   1.000
_cell.angle_alpha   90.00
_cell.angle_beta   90.00
_cell.angle_gamma   90.00
#
_symmetry.space_group_name_H-M   'P 1'
#
loop_
_entity.id
_entity.type
_entity.pdbx_description
1 polymer ?
#
loop_
_entity_poly.entity_id
_entity_poly.type
_entity_poly.pdbx_seq_one_letter_code
_entity_poly.pdbx_strand_id
1 'polypeptide(L)'
;WLDNMVDLEPLIGPGPEPRSASGEALTRRQIAAGFSREDLDLLLDALVRDGKEAVGSMGDDAPPAVLSALPRPLAHYFRQNFSQVTNPPIDPLREAGAMSLKTRFKNLGNILAQEEAQTNVFVLDSPVLTNGMYERMLDTVGAGATTVIDCTYDVPADDARPGVALRQALDRIRDEAEAAARGGSALIVLTDERARADRLAVPMILATAGVHRRLTDQALRSFCSIVVRTAETLDPHGFAVLVGVGATTINAWLAQDLFQERLDRGLYPGLSLRDACLNYKAGIEAGLLKTIARKGISIISAYRGGCEFEVLGLSRALTAEFFPGAPSRISGIGLAGLEQAALKRHKMAWGEAQPVPSMGGFFKIRAGGEAHAH
;
A
#
# COMPACT_ATOMS: atom_id res chain seq x y z
N TRP A 1 2.45 -3.24 -34.53
CA TRP A 1 2.29 -4.03 -33.29
C TRP A 1 2.46 -3.17 -32.06
N LEU A 2 3.58 -2.47 -31.84
CA LEU A 2 3.75 -1.62 -30.66
C LEU A 2 2.73 -0.46 -30.57
N ASP A 3 2.23 0.01 -31.72
CA ASP A 3 1.17 1.04 -31.78
C ASP A 3 -0.16 0.59 -31.12
N ASN A 4 -0.32 -0.70 -30.83
CA ASN A 4 -1.50 -1.24 -30.12
C ASN A 4 -1.39 -1.07 -28.60
N MET A 5 -0.22 -0.69 -28.08
CA MET A 5 -0.05 -0.38 -26.67
C MET A 5 -0.77 0.93 -26.35
N VAL A 6 -1.69 0.89 -25.39
CA VAL A 6 -2.41 2.07 -24.95
C VAL A 6 -1.66 2.67 -23.78
N ASP A 7 -1.09 3.85 -23.98
CA ASP A 7 -0.53 4.66 -22.91
C ASP A 7 -1.67 5.26 -22.08
N LEU A 8 -1.72 4.89 -20.80
CA LEU A 8 -2.76 5.34 -19.87
C LEU A 8 -2.48 6.74 -19.34
N GLU A 9 -1.22 7.19 -19.27
CA GLU A 9 -0.88 8.44 -18.60
C GLU A 9 -1.63 9.65 -19.19
N PRO A 10 -1.78 9.80 -20.51
CA PRO A 10 -2.58 10.88 -21.10
C PRO A 10 -4.09 10.73 -20.88
N LEU A 11 -4.59 9.51 -20.73
CA LEU A 11 -6.02 9.20 -20.59
C LEU A 11 -6.51 9.39 -19.15
N ILE A 12 -5.67 9.02 -18.18
CA ILE A 12 -5.99 9.10 -16.75
C ILE A 12 -5.26 10.25 -16.05
N GLY A 13 -4.38 10.96 -16.76
CA GLY A 13 -3.53 12.04 -16.27
C GLY A 13 -4.27 13.23 -15.68
N PRO A 14 -3.59 14.37 -15.42
CA PRO A 14 -4.08 15.39 -14.49
C PRO A 14 -5.50 15.85 -14.81
N GLY A 15 -6.38 15.73 -13.81
CA GLY A 15 -7.80 16.02 -13.92
C GLY A 15 -8.40 16.27 -12.54
N PRO A 16 -9.73 16.16 -12.38
CA PRO A 16 -10.36 16.26 -11.07
C PRO A 16 -9.77 15.24 -10.08
N GLU A 17 -9.60 15.68 -8.84
CA GLU A 17 -9.06 14.89 -7.72
C GLU A 17 -10.11 14.84 -6.60
N PRO A 18 -10.99 13.83 -6.61
CA PRO A 18 -12.07 13.72 -5.64
C PRO A 18 -11.55 13.30 -4.27
N ARG A 19 -12.30 13.72 -3.24
CA ARG A 19 -12.04 13.41 -1.83
C ARG A 19 -13.11 12.47 -1.30
N SER A 20 -12.70 11.41 -0.59
CA SER A 20 -13.61 10.43 -0.01
C SER A 20 -14.10 10.80 1.41
N ALA A 21 -13.33 11.59 2.17
CA ALA A 21 -13.76 12.15 3.46
C ALA A 21 -13.08 13.47 3.80
N SER A 22 -13.75 14.30 4.61
CA SER A 22 -13.21 15.54 5.18
C SER A 22 -13.57 15.67 6.67
N GLY A 23 -12.94 16.63 7.35
CA GLY A 23 -13.27 16.98 8.73
C GLY A 23 -13.14 15.82 9.73
N GLU A 24 -14.19 15.61 10.54
CA GLU A 24 -14.17 14.60 11.60
C GLU A 24 -14.10 13.17 11.02
N ALA A 25 -14.83 12.88 9.93
CA ALA A 25 -14.80 11.56 9.30
C ALA A 25 -13.38 11.19 8.83
N LEU A 26 -12.67 12.15 8.24
CA LEU A 26 -11.27 11.99 7.84
C LEU A 26 -10.36 11.72 9.05
N THR A 27 -10.55 12.49 10.13
CA THR A 27 -9.79 12.34 11.38
C THR A 27 -9.98 10.94 11.99
N ARG A 28 -11.21 10.42 12.03
CA ARG A 28 -11.49 9.07 12.51
C ARG A 28 -10.76 8.01 11.69
N ARG A 29 -10.79 8.14 10.36
CA ARG A 29 -10.10 7.20 9.46
C ARG A 29 -8.58 7.30 9.57
N GLN A 30 -8.03 8.49 9.78
CA GLN A 30 -6.61 8.69 10.09
C GLN A 30 -6.19 7.88 11.32
N ILE A 31 -6.96 7.97 12.41
CA ILE A 31 -6.68 7.25 13.66
C ILE A 31 -6.79 5.73 13.46
N ALA A 32 -7.81 5.29 12.73
CA ALA A 32 -8.01 3.87 12.41
C ALA A 32 -6.86 3.29 11.57
N ALA A 33 -6.36 4.06 10.59
CA ALA A 33 -5.19 3.72 9.79
C ALA A 33 -3.88 3.74 10.63
N GLY A 34 -3.90 4.36 11.82
CA GLY A 34 -2.77 4.44 12.73
C GLY A 34 -1.81 5.58 12.43
N PHE A 35 -2.23 6.59 11.65
CA PHE A 35 -1.39 7.74 11.35
C PHE A 35 -1.45 8.77 12.47
N SER A 36 -0.27 9.11 12.99
CA SER A 36 -0.08 10.18 13.94
C SER A 36 0.09 11.54 13.25
N ARG A 37 0.08 12.62 14.04
CA ARG A 37 0.44 13.95 13.53
C ARG A 37 1.90 14.01 13.08
N GLU A 38 2.80 13.28 13.76
CA GLU A 38 4.21 13.20 13.38
C GLU A 38 4.38 12.59 11.98
N ASP A 39 3.61 11.55 11.64
CA ASP A 39 3.66 10.95 10.30
C ASP A 39 3.26 11.95 9.21
N LEU A 40 2.23 12.76 9.47
CA LEU A 40 1.81 13.80 8.53
C LEU A 40 2.84 14.93 8.42
N ASP A 41 3.29 15.45 9.56
CA ASP A 41 4.15 16.63 9.61
C ASP A 41 5.57 16.32 9.08
N LEU A 42 6.10 15.12 9.32
CA LEU A 42 7.44 14.74 8.88
C LEU A 42 7.43 14.08 7.50
N LEU A 43 6.56 13.09 7.26
CA LEU A 43 6.63 12.27 6.05
C LEU A 43 5.73 12.82 4.95
N LEU A 44 4.43 12.99 5.23
CA LEU A 44 3.46 13.39 4.21
C LEU A 44 3.74 14.79 3.69
N ASP A 45 4.00 15.75 4.57
CA ASP A 45 4.27 17.14 4.20
C ASP A 45 5.51 17.27 3.31
N ALA A 46 6.56 16.48 3.54
CA ALA A 46 7.77 16.49 2.71
C ALA A 46 7.47 16.00 1.28
N LEU A 47 6.70 14.90 1.16
CA LEU A 47 6.30 14.35 -0.13
C LEU A 47 5.44 15.34 -0.92
N VAL A 48 4.53 16.04 -0.25
CA VAL A 48 3.59 16.97 -0.89
C VAL A 48 4.27 18.29 -1.26
N ARG A 49 5.10 18.86 -0.37
CA ARG A 49 5.77 20.14 -0.62
C ARG A 49 6.90 20.02 -1.63
N ASP A 50 7.78 19.04 -1.43
CA ASP A 50 9.08 18.99 -2.11
C ASP A 50 9.15 17.90 -3.19
N GLY A 51 8.13 17.04 -3.27
CA GLY A 51 8.16 15.87 -4.14
C GLY A 51 9.26 14.87 -3.78
N LYS A 52 9.68 14.87 -2.51
CA LYS A 52 10.81 14.10 -2.00
C LYS A 52 10.48 13.50 -0.64
N GLU A 53 11.05 12.34 -0.36
CA GLU A 53 10.96 11.73 0.97
C GLU A 53 11.63 12.61 2.02
N ALA A 54 11.12 12.51 3.24
CA ALA A 54 11.72 13.15 4.40
C ALA A 54 13.16 12.67 4.64
N VAL A 55 14.07 13.61 4.90
CA VAL A 55 15.44 13.32 5.32
C VAL A 55 15.55 13.55 6.82
N GLY A 56 16.02 12.54 7.54
CA GLY A 56 16.29 12.58 8.98
C GLY A 56 17.77 12.33 9.29
N SER A 57 18.09 12.28 10.58
CA SER A 57 19.42 11.94 11.10
C SER A 57 19.29 11.08 12.36
N MET A 58 20.43 10.58 12.85
CA MET A 58 20.54 9.59 13.94
C MET A 58 20.06 8.18 13.56
N GLY A 59 20.31 7.20 14.43
CA GLY A 59 19.86 5.82 14.25
C GLY A 59 18.42 5.62 14.73
N ASP A 60 17.77 4.56 14.25
CA ASP A 60 16.47 4.09 14.77
C ASP A 60 16.71 3.38 16.11
N ASP A 61 16.42 4.07 17.21
CA ASP A 61 16.55 3.57 18.58
C ASP A 61 15.19 3.23 19.21
N ALA A 62 14.12 3.25 18.42
CA ALA A 62 12.81 2.77 18.82
C ALA A 62 12.79 1.22 18.84
N PRO A 63 11.94 0.59 19.68
CA PRO A 63 11.82 -0.86 19.71
C PRO A 63 11.36 -1.40 18.34
N PRO A 64 11.83 -2.58 17.92
CA PRO A 64 11.24 -3.30 16.80
C PRO A 64 9.73 -3.43 16.96
N ALA A 65 8.96 -3.41 15.87
CA ALA A 65 7.50 -3.32 15.89
C ALA A 65 6.81 -4.35 16.79
N VAL A 66 7.34 -5.58 16.86
CA VAL A 66 6.81 -6.66 17.72
C VAL A 66 7.02 -6.44 19.22
N LEU A 67 8.00 -5.62 19.61
CA LEU A 67 8.32 -5.26 21.00
C LEU A 67 7.74 -3.89 21.41
N SER A 68 7.16 -3.15 20.46
CA SER A 68 6.51 -1.87 20.73
C SER A 68 5.28 -2.05 21.62
N ALA A 69 5.10 -1.13 22.57
CA ALA A 69 3.87 -1.06 23.37
C ALA A 69 2.70 -0.41 22.60
N LEU A 70 3.01 0.24 21.48
CA LEU A 70 2.06 0.95 20.63
C LEU A 70 1.73 0.10 19.39
N PRO A 71 0.46 0.08 18.94
CA PRO A 71 0.11 -0.57 17.68
C PRO A 71 0.90 0.03 16.52
N ARG A 72 1.66 -0.80 15.80
CA ARG A 72 2.40 -0.40 14.60
C ARG A 72 1.68 -0.82 13.31
N PRO A 73 1.74 -0.01 12.24
CA PRO A 73 1.28 -0.42 10.92
C PRO A 73 1.99 -1.70 10.47
N LEU A 74 1.29 -2.52 9.67
CA LEU A 74 1.81 -3.82 9.25
C LEU A 74 3.10 -3.71 8.44
N ALA A 75 3.29 -2.63 7.67
CA ALA A 75 4.52 -2.37 6.93
C ALA A 75 5.78 -2.36 7.83
N HIS A 76 5.69 -1.97 9.11
CA HIS A 76 6.85 -1.90 10.02
C HIS A 76 7.45 -3.28 10.35
N TYR A 77 6.73 -4.37 10.08
CA TYR A 77 7.23 -5.74 10.26
C TYR A 77 8.08 -6.21 9.08
N PHE A 78 8.15 -5.44 7.99
CA PHE A 78 8.89 -5.75 6.78
C PHE A 78 10.17 -4.92 6.74
N ARG A 79 11.32 -5.57 6.66
CA ARG A 79 12.61 -4.92 6.47
C ARG A 79 13.04 -5.09 5.02
N GLN A 80 13.35 -3.99 4.35
CA GLN A 80 13.78 -4.01 2.95
C GLN A 80 15.07 -4.81 2.80
N ASN A 81 15.08 -5.74 1.86
CA ASN A 81 16.33 -6.40 1.50
C ASN A 81 17.24 -5.42 0.74
N PHE A 82 18.55 -5.60 0.88
CA PHE A 82 19.56 -4.90 0.10
C PHE A 82 20.70 -5.84 -0.24
N SER A 83 21.40 -5.56 -1.34
CA SER A 83 22.57 -6.33 -1.75
C SER A 83 23.84 -5.68 -1.21
N GLN A 84 24.79 -6.51 -0.77
CA GLN A 84 26.07 -6.05 -0.23
C GLN A 84 27.26 -6.45 -1.11
N VAL A 85 27.40 -7.75 -1.40
CA VAL A 85 28.57 -8.31 -2.10
C VAL A 85 28.19 -9.03 -3.38
N THR A 86 27.06 -9.75 -3.37
CA THR A 86 26.66 -10.66 -4.46
C THR A 86 26.35 -9.96 -5.77
N ASN A 87 25.79 -8.77 -5.70
CA ASN A 87 25.45 -7.94 -6.85
C ASN A 87 25.45 -6.46 -6.41
N PRO A 88 25.93 -5.54 -7.26
CA PRO A 88 25.99 -4.13 -6.89
C PRO A 88 24.59 -3.50 -6.86
N PRO A 89 24.29 -2.60 -5.90
CA PRO A 89 23.13 -1.72 -5.99
C PRO A 89 23.31 -0.72 -7.15
N ILE A 90 22.19 -0.21 -7.66
CA ILE A 90 22.14 0.81 -8.73
C ILE A 90 22.04 2.20 -8.10
N ASP A 91 22.58 3.25 -8.74
CA ASP A 91 22.30 4.64 -8.34
C ASP A 91 20.96 5.12 -8.96
N PRO A 92 19.88 5.25 -8.19
CA PRO A 92 18.56 5.62 -8.72
C PRO A 92 18.47 7.06 -9.23
N LEU A 93 19.47 7.91 -8.96
CA LEU A 93 19.50 9.30 -9.41
C LEU A 93 20.36 9.46 -10.66
N ARG A 94 21.56 8.87 -10.66
CA ARG A 94 22.52 9.00 -11.78
C ARG A 94 22.26 8.01 -12.91
N GLU A 95 21.69 6.86 -12.58
CA GLU A 95 21.40 5.76 -13.52
C GLU A 95 19.90 5.58 -13.75
N ALA A 96 19.09 6.61 -13.46
CA ALA A 96 17.63 6.57 -13.58
C ALA A 96 17.13 6.13 -14.96
N GLY A 97 17.88 6.46 -16.04
CA GLY A 97 17.54 6.06 -17.41
C GLY A 97 17.61 4.54 -17.66
N ALA A 98 18.29 3.79 -16.79
CA ALA A 98 18.33 2.33 -16.83
C ALA A 98 17.22 1.68 -15.98
N MET A 99 16.42 2.48 -15.27
CA MET A 99 15.38 2.01 -14.36
C MET A 99 13.98 2.29 -14.90
N SER A 100 13.00 1.51 -14.45
CA SER A 100 11.61 1.71 -14.88
C SER A 100 10.58 1.27 -13.84
N LEU A 101 9.58 2.14 -13.63
CA LEU A 101 8.36 1.84 -12.89
C LEU A 101 7.17 1.47 -13.79
N LYS A 102 7.42 1.28 -15.10
CA LYS A 102 6.36 0.96 -16.06
C LYS A 102 5.57 -0.26 -15.61
N THR A 103 4.27 -0.06 -15.50
CA THR A 103 3.31 -1.06 -15.05
C THR A 103 2.37 -1.38 -16.20
N ARG A 104 2.13 -2.66 -16.44
CA ARG A 104 1.32 -3.12 -17.56
C ARG A 104 0.10 -3.88 -17.05
N PHE A 105 -0.96 -3.83 -17.84
CA PHE A 105 -2.19 -4.59 -17.64
C PHE A 105 -2.45 -5.47 -18.86
N LYS A 106 -3.16 -6.59 -18.66
CA LYS A 106 -3.50 -7.56 -19.72
C LYS A 106 -2.29 -8.12 -20.49
N ASN A 107 -1.11 -8.09 -19.90
CA ASN A 107 0.16 -8.37 -20.59
C ASN A 107 0.71 -9.79 -20.36
N LEU A 108 0.01 -10.63 -19.60
CA LEU A 108 0.46 -11.98 -19.25
C LEU A 108 -0.24 -13.00 -20.17
N GLY A 109 0.16 -12.97 -21.44
CA GLY A 109 -0.26 -13.94 -22.47
C GLY A 109 0.72 -15.11 -22.61
N ASN A 110 0.64 -15.81 -23.74
CA ASN A 110 1.55 -16.91 -24.05
C ASN A 110 2.96 -16.40 -24.40
N ILE A 111 3.98 -16.70 -23.58
CA ILE A 111 5.37 -16.28 -23.82
C ILE A 111 6.03 -16.94 -25.04
N LEU A 112 5.45 -18.03 -25.54
CA LEU A 112 5.96 -18.77 -26.72
C LEU A 112 5.33 -18.29 -28.03
N ALA A 113 4.25 -17.51 -27.94
CA ALA A 113 3.61 -16.93 -29.12
C ALA A 113 4.37 -15.68 -29.57
N GLN A 114 4.33 -15.41 -30.88
CA GLN A 114 4.82 -14.17 -31.48
C GLN A 114 3.69 -13.62 -32.36
N GLU A 115 2.73 -12.94 -31.73
CA GLU A 115 1.50 -12.48 -32.38
C GLU A 115 1.11 -11.08 -31.91
N GLU A 116 0.39 -10.36 -32.77
CA GLU A 116 -0.03 -8.99 -32.52
C GLU A 116 -0.94 -8.83 -31.29
N ALA A 117 -1.69 -9.87 -30.93
CA ALA A 117 -2.56 -9.86 -29.74
C ALA A 117 -1.79 -9.61 -28.43
N GLN A 118 -0.48 -9.92 -28.38
CA GLN A 118 0.37 -9.68 -27.21
C GLN A 118 0.64 -8.19 -26.94
N THR A 119 0.38 -7.29 -27.91
CA THR A 119 0.60 -5.85 -27.75
C THR A 119 -0.67 -5.07 -27.40
N ASN A 120 -1.82 -5.73 -27.29
CA ASN A 120 -3.07 -5.14 -26.78
C ASN A 120 -3.04 -4.99 -25.24
N VAL A 121 -2.10 -4.18 -24.76
CA VAL A 121 -1.85 -3.96 -23.34
C VAL A 121 -2.03 -2.49 -22.99
N PHE A 122 -2.44 -2.24 -21.76
CA PHE A 122 -2.38 -0.90 -21.19
C PHE A 122 -1.06 -0.72 -20.47
N VAL A 123 -0.43 0.44 -20.62
CA VAL A 123 0.83 0.78 -19.98
C VAL A 123 0.64 2.04 -19.16
N LEU A 124 1.13 2.01 -17.93
CA LEU A 124 1.20 3.12 -17.00
C LEU A 124 2.67 3.36 -16.65
N ASP A 125 3.09 4.60 -16.42
CA ASP A 125 4.51 4.88 -16.16
C ASP A 125 4.96 4.50 -14.75
N SER A 126 4.01 4.31 -13.84
CA SER A 126 4.26 4.00 -12.43
C SER A 126 3.10 3.24 -11.81
N PRO A 127 3.31 2.38 -10.79
CA PRO A 127 2.21 1.73 -10.09
C PRO A 127 1.39 2.68 -9.20
N VAL A 128 1.80 3.95 -9.05
CA VAL A 128 1.21 4.93 -8.14
C VAL A 128 0.09 5.72 -8.83
N LEU A 129 -1.11 5.70 -8.23
CA LEU A 129 -2.30 6.38 -8.72
C LEU A 129 -2.81 7.41 -7.70
N THR A 130 -3.11 8.63 -8.17
CA THR A 130 -3.96 9.59 -7.44
C THR A 130 -5.41 9.11 -7.41
N ASN A 131 -6.26 9.69 -6.56
CA ASN A 131 -7.68 9.35 -6.49
C ASN A 131 -8.37 9.56 -7.84
N GLY A 132 -8.08 10.67 -8.52
CA GLY A 132 -8.61 10.96 -9.85
C GLY A 132 -8.10 9.98 -10.91
N MET A 133 -6.80 9.66 -10.90
CA MET A 133 -6.23 8.68 -11.83
C MET A 133 -6.86 7.29 -11.64
N TYR A 134 -7.09 6.89 -10.38
CA TYR A 134 -7.74 5.62 -10.05
C TYR A 134 -9.15 5.54 -10.65
N GLU A 135 -10.00 6.55 -10.46
CA GLU A 135 -11.36 6.55 -11.00
C GLU A 135 -11.36 6.46 -12.52
N ARG A 136 -10.56 7.30 -13.20
CA ARG A 136 -10.43 7.29 -14.67
C ARG A 136 -9.86 5.98 -15.21
N MET A 137 -8.96 5.33 -14.47
CA MET A 137 -8.41 4.03 -14.83
C MET A 137 -9.47 2.92 -14.78
N LEU A 138 -10.40 2.96 -13.82
CA LEU A 138 -11.50 1.98 -13.78
C LEU A 138 -12.37 2.05 -15.04
N ASP A 139 -12.67 3.27 -15.51
CA ASP A 139 -13.47 3.45 -16.73
C ASP A 139 -12.71 3.01 -17.99
N THR A 140 -11.39 3.24 -18.03
CA THR A 140 -10.56 2.97 -19.22
C THR A 140 -10.13 1.51 -19.33
N VAL A 141 -9.50 0.98 -18.29
CA VAL A 141 -8.93 -0.38 -18.27
C VAL A 141 -10.00 -1.41 -17.89
N GLY A 142 -10.86 -0.99 -16.96
CA GLY A 142 -11.81 -1.82 -16.26
C GLY A 142 -13.17 -1.95 -16.91
N ALA A 143 -13.44 -1.25 -18.02
CA ALA A 143 -14.72 -1.15 -18.75
C ALA A 143 -15.58 -2.45 -18.72
N GLY A 144 -16.38 -2.62 -17.67
CA GLY A 144 -17.27 -3.77 -17.44
C GLY A 144 -16.63 -5.06 -16.91
N ALA A 145 -15.31 -5.11 -16.72
CA ALA A 145 -14.56 -6.28 -16.24
C ALA A 145 -13.78 -5.99 -14.95
N THR A 146 -14.34 -5.15 -14.08
CA THR A 146 -13.79 -4.81 -12.77
C THR A 146 -14.65 -5.40 -11.68
N THR A 147 -14.03 -6.11 -10.74
CA THR A 147 -14.67 -6.50 -9.49
C THR A 147 -14.02 -5.75 -8.33
N VAL A 148 -14.85 -5.05 -7.54
CA VAL A 148 -14.40 -4.34 -6.34
C VAL A 148 -14.73 -5.19 -5.11
N ILE A 149 -13.69 -5.60 -4.39
CA ILE A 149 -13.78 -6.45 -3.21
C ILE A 149 -13.60 -5.61 -1.96
N ASP A 150 -14.60 -5.71 -1.08
CA ASP A 150 -14.59 -5.06 0.22
C ASP A 150 -13.61 -5.75 1.17
N CYS A 151 -12.53 -5.05 1.52
CA CYS A 151 -11.52 -5.51 2.46
C CYS A 151 -11.81 -5.05 3.90
N THR A 152 -13.09 -4.96 4.27
CA THR A 152 -13.54 -4.72 5.64
C THR A 152 -14.37 -5.88 6.17
N TYR A 153 -14.51 -5.95 7.49
CA TYR A 153 -15.28 -6.97 8.20
C TYR A 153 -15.92 -6.37 9.45
N ASP A 154 -16.95 -7.03 9.96
CA ASP A 154 -17.70 -6.50 11.10
C ASP A 154 -16.81 -6.50 12.34
N VAL A 155 -16.97 -5.47 13.19
CA VAL A 155 -16.23 -5.37 14.44
C VAL A 155 -16.59 -6.57 15.33
N PRO A 156 -15.62 -7.43 15.70
CA PRO A 156 -15.90 -8.58 16.55
C PRO A 156 -16.48 -8.20 17.91
N ALA A 157 -17.37 -9.03 18.44
CA ALA A 157 -17.84 -8.91 19.81
C ALA A 157 -16.67 -9.02 20.82
N ASP A 158 -16.79 -8.40 21.99
CA ASP A 158 -15.71 -8.35 22.98
C ASP A 158 -15.33 -9.75 23.54
N ASP A 159 -16.25 -10.73 23.46
CA ASP A 159 -16.03 -12.13 23.85
C ASP A 159 -15.58 -13.04 22.69
N ALA A 160 -15.50 -12.50 21.46
CA ALA A 160 -15.08 -13.26 20.29
C ALA A 160 -13.60 -13.67 20.43
N ARG A 161 -13.28 -14.86 19.93
CA ARG A 161 -11.89 -15.35 19.90
C ARG A 161 -11.06 -14.49 18.94
N PRO A 162 -9.97 -13.85 19.42
CA PRO A 162 -9.15 -13.00 18.56
C PRO A 162 -8.54 -13.74 17.36
N GLY A 163 -8.52 -13.07 16.22
CA GLY A 163 -8.00 -13.50 14.94
C GLY A 163 -8.99 -14.29 14.08
N VAL A 164 -10.13 -14.73 14.63
CA VAL A 164 -11.11 -15.54 13.88
C VAL A 164 -11.83 -14.71 12.83
N ALA A 165 -12.29 -13.51 13.18
CA ALA A 165 -13.02 -12.66 12.24
C ALA A 165 -12.09 -12.15 11.12
N LEU A 166 -10.86 -11.73 11.47
CA LEU A 166 -9.84 -11.38 10.48
C LEU A 166 -9.51 -12.58 9.57
N ARG A 167 -9.43 -13.80 10.10
CA ARG A 167 -9.19 -15.00 9.28
C ARG A 167 -10.32 -15.21 8.28
N GLN A 168 -11.56 -15.20 8.74
CA GLN A 168 -12.76 -15.35 7.91
C GLN A 168 -12.84 -14.26 6.83
N ALA A 169 -12.53 -13.01 7.19
CA ALA A 169 -12.48 -11.89 6.25
C ALA A 169 -11.45 -12.13 5.14
N LEU A 170 -10.23 -12.53 5.50
CA LEU A 170 -9.17 -12.83 4.55
C LEU A 170 -9.51 -14.03 3.64
N ASP A 171 -10.21 -15.05 4.14
CA ASP A 171 -10.67 -16.18 3.32
C ASP A 171 -11.78 -15.77 2.36
N ARG A 172 -12.77 -15.02 2.85
CA ARG A 172 -13.82 -14.42 2.01
C ARG A 172 -13.22 -13.60 0.88
N ILE A 173 -12.27 -12.70 1.17
CA ILE A 173 -11.61 -11.86 0.18
C ILE A 173 -10.87 -12.70 -0.88
N ARG A 174 -10.19 -13.78 -0.47
CA ARG A 174 -9.52 -14.71 -1.39
C ARG A 174 -10.51 -15.45 -2.29
N ASP A 175 -11.61 -15.93 -1.73
CA ASP A 175 -12.63 -16.68 -2.45
C ASP A 175 -13.41 -15.78 -3.42
N GLU A 176 -13.75 -14.56 -3.01
CA GLU A 176 -14.35 -13.54 -3.88
C GLU A 176 -13.42 -13.18 -5.05
N ALA A 177 -12.11 -13.05 -4.79
CA ALA A 177 -11.13 -12.73 -5.84
C ALA A 177 -10.95 -13.88 -6.83
N GLU A 178 -10.92 -15.12 -6.34
CA GLU A 178 -10.88 -16.31 -7.19
C GLU A 178 -12.12 -16.39 -8.07
N ALA A 179 -13.31 -16.21 -7.49
CA ALA A 179 -14.57 -16.19 -8.23
C ALA A 179 -14.60 -15.08 -9.29
N ALA A 180 -14.13 -13.87 -8.93
CA ALA A 180 -14.03 -12.73 -9.83
C ALA A 180 -13.11 -13.03 -11.03
N ALA A 181 -11.93 -13.62 -10.79
CA ALA A 181 -10.99 -13.99 -11.83
C ALA A 181 -11.57 -15.07 -12.76
N ARG A 182 -12.21 -16.11 -12.20
CA ARG A 182 -12.90 -17.15 -12.99
C ARG A 182 -14.07 -16.59 -13.79
N GLY A 183 -14.74 -15.57 -13.27
CA GLY A 183 -15.79 -14.82 -13.95
C GLY A 183 -15.29 -13.86 -15.03
N GLY A 184 -13.98 -13.79 -15.29
CA GLY A 184 -13.40 -12.97 -16.36
C GLY A 184 -13.08 -11.53 -15.96
N SER A 185 -13.00 -11.22 -14.66
CA SER A 185 -12.58 -9.89 -14.20
C SER A 185 -11.14 -9.63 -14.60
N ALA A 186 -10.93 -8.58 -15.41
CA ALA A 186 -9.60 -8.10 -15.79
C ALA A 186 -8.94 -7.30 -14.66
N LEU A 187 -9.74 -6.61 -13.84
CA LEU A 187 -9.29 -5.87 -12.67
C LEU A 187 -9.97 -6.39 -11.41
N ILE A 188 -9.18 -6.67 -10.39
CA ILE A 188 -9.65 -6.96 -9.04
C ILE A 188 -9.17 -5.82 -8.16
N VAL A 189 -10.11 -5.00 -7.68
CA VAL A 189 -9.83 -3.89 -6.77
C VAL A 189 -10.02 -4.37 -5.34
N LEU A 190 -8.99 -4.25 -4.52
CA LEU A 190 -9.06 -4.48 -3.08
C LEU A 190 -9.15 -3.12 -2.38
N THR A 191 -10.21 -2.88 -1.60
CA THR A 191 -10.42 -1.57 -0.95
C THR A 191 -10.83 -1.66 0.52
N ASP A 192 -10.22 -0.81 1.36
CA ASP A 192 -10.57 -0.62 2.78
C ASP A 192 -11.46 0.62 3.04
N GLU A 193 -11.91 1.31 1.97
CA GLU A 193 -12.65 2.58 2.04
C GLU A 193 -13.96 2.51 2.84
N ARG A 194 -14.54 1.31 2.95
CA ARG A 194 -15.78 1.05 3.69
C ARG A 194 -15.58 0.93 5.20
N ALA A 195 -14.38 1.20 5.71
CA ALA A 195 -14.10 1.23 7.14
C ALA A 195 -14.91 2.35 7.82
N ARG A 196 -15.64 1.98 8.88
CA ARG A 196 -16.57 2.84 9.63
C ARG A 196 -16.81 2.24 11.01
N ALA A 197 -17.64 2.87 11.86
CA ALA A 197 -17.80 2.49 13.27
C ALA A 197 -18.08 0.99 13.51
N ASP A 198 -18.85 0.34 12.65
CA ASP A 198 -19.22 -1.09 12.69
C ASP A 198 -18.35 -1.99 11.79
N ARG A 199 -17.39 -1.43 11.04
CA ARG A 199 -16.57 -2.15 10.05
C ARG A 199 -15.08 -1.88 10.23
N LEU A 200 -14.33 -2.92 10.58
CA LEU A 200 -12.89 -2.89 10.73
C LEU A 200 -12.19 -3.17 9.38
N ALA A 201 -11.11 -2.45 9.08
CA ALA A 201 -10.29 -2.69 7.90
C ALA A 201 -9.39 -3.92 8.08
N VAL A 202 -9.30 -4.76 7.04
CA VAL A 202 -8.26 -5.79 6.93
C VAL A 202 -6.93 -5.09 6.61
N PRO A 203 -5.80 -5.52 7.18
CA PRO A 203 -4.49 -5.05 6.74
C PRO A 203 -4.31 -5.35 5.24
N MET A 204 -4.20 -4.31 4.42
CA MET A 204 -4.23 -4.40 2.97
C MET A 204 -3.02 -5.15 2.40
N ILE A 205 -1.87 -5.12 3.10
CA ILE A 205 -0.74 -5.99 2.77
C ILE A 205 -1.12 -7.49 2.85
N LEU A 206 -1.88 -7.92 3.88
CA LEU A 206 -2.35 -9.32 3.99
C LEU A 206 -3.43 -9.65 2.96
N ALA A 207 -4.38 -8.74 2.72
CA ALA A 207 -5.41 -8.91 1.71
C ALA A 207 -4.77 -9.10 0.32
N THR A 208 -3.84 -8.21 -0.04
CA THR A 208 -3.12 -8.23 -1.32
C THR A 208 -2.30 -9.50 -1.48
N ALA A 209 -1.48 -9.87 -0.48
CA ALA A 209 -0.66 -11.06 -0.52
C ALA A 209 -1.49 -12.35 -0.59
N GLY A 210 -2.58 -12.41 0.19
CA GLY A 210 -3.51 -13.53 0.21
C GLY A 210 -4.18 -13.74 -1.14
N VAL A 211 -4.68 -12.67 -1.77
CA VAL A 211 -5.29 -12.71 -3.10
C VAL A 211 -4.24 -13.05 -4.16
N HIS A 212 -3.08 -12.41 -4.14
CA HIS A 212 -2.01 -12.69 -5.07
C HIS A 212 -1.61 -14.17 -5.05
N ARG A 213 -1.42 -14.73 -3.86
CA ARG A 213 -1.11 -16.15 -3.68
C ARG A 213 -2.24 -17.04 -4.19
N ARG A 214 -3.48 -16.82 -3.74
CA ARG A 214 -4.62 -17.65 -4.16
C ARG A 214 -4.75 -17.70 -5.68
N LEU A 215 -4.64 -16.55 -6.34
CA LEU A 215 -4.69 -16.46 -7.79
C LEU A 215 -3.49 -17.13 -8.47
N THR A 216 -2.30 -17.08 -7.87
CA THR A 216 -1.12 -17.79 -8.40
C THR A 216 -1.26 -19.30 -8.26
N ASP A 217 -1.68 -19.78 -7.09
CA ASP A 217 -1.89 -21.21 -6.80
C ASP A 217 -2.97 -21.82 -7.71
N GLN A 218 -3.96 -21.03 -8.12
CA GLN A 218 -5.03 -21.43 -9.05
C GLN A 218 -4.70 -21.15 -10.53
N ALA A 219 -3.49 -20.68 -10.86
CA ALA A 219 -3.08 -20.26 -12.20
C ALA A 219 -3.98 -19.18 -12.83
N LEU A 220 -4.60 -18.33 -12.00
CA LEU A 220 -5.49 -17.24 -12.39
C LEU A 220 -4.79 -15.86 -12.44
N ARG A 221 -3.64 -15.70 -11.77
CA ARG A 221 -2.96 -14.40 -11.61
C ARG A 221 -2.55 -13.73 -12.92
N SER A 222 -2.38 -14.49 -14.01
CA SER A 222 -2.08 -13.98 -15.35
C SER A 222 -3.25 -13.25 -16.01
N PHE A 223 -4.49 -13.59 -15.65
CA PHE A 223 -5.68 -13.06 -16.33
C PHE A 223 -6.18 -11.73 -15.76
N CYS A 224 -5.76 -11.38 -14.54
CA CYS A 224 -6.25 -10.20 -13.84
C CYS A 224 -5.12 -9.37 -13.21
N SER A 225 -5.35 -8.07 -13.06
CA SER A 225 -4.49 -7.17 -12.29
C SER A 225 -5.11 -6.86 -10.93
N ILE A 226 -4.25 -6.73 -9.91
CA ILE A 226 -4.67 -6.42 -8.53
C ILE A 226 -4.44 -4.93 -8.31
N VAL A 227 -5.50 -4.18 -8.07
CA VAL A 227 -5.46 -2.75 -7.76
C VAL A 227 -5.76 -2.58 -6.27
N VAL A 228 -4.87 -1.92 -5.54
CA VAL A 228 -5.03 -1.74 -4.09
C VAL A 228 -5.42 -0.29 -3.81
N ARG A 229 -6.61 -0.08 -3.26
CA ARG A 229 -7.05 1.22 -2.74
C ARG A 229 -7.01 1.15 -1.23
N THR A 230 -6.05 1.84 -0.61
CA THR A 230 -5.73 1.66 0.80
C THR A 230 -5.63 2.94 1.61
N ALA A 231 -6.07 2.85 2.86
CA ALA A 231 -5.93 3.84 3.91
C ALA A 231 -4.64 3.69 4.73
N GLU A 232 -4.02 2.51 4.77
CA GLU A 232 -2.89 2.20 5.69
C GLU A 232 -1.50 2.59 5.17
N THR A 233 -1.40 3.08 3.94
CA THR A 233 -0.12 3.44 3.30
C THR A 233 -0.01 4.94 3.11
N LEU A 234 1.13 5.54 3.48
CA LEU A 234 1.44 6.95 3.19
C LEU A 234 2.80 7.17 2.51
N ASP A 235 3.76 6.28 2.75
CA ASP A 235 5.18 6.46 2.45
C ASP A 235 5.70 5.39 1.48
N PRO A 236 6.89 5.58 0.88
CA PRO A 236 7.37 4.66 -0.15
C PRO A 236 7.63 3.24 0.33
N HIS A 237 7.86 3.03 1.63
CA HIS A 237 8.04 1.68 2.16
C HIS A 237 6.74 0.87 2.08
N GLY A 238 5.60 1.44 2.49
CA GLY A 238 4.31 0.78 2.36
C GLY A 238 3.96 0.45 0.90
N PHE A 239 4.23 1.38 -0.03
CA PHE A 239 4.08 1.10 -1.47
C PHE A 239 5.00 -0.03 -1.94
N ALA A 240 6.27 -0.04 -1.53
CA ALA A 240 7.20 -1.10 -1.89
C ALA A 240 6.75 -2.47 -1.38
N VAL A 241 6.27 -2.56 -0.14
CA VAL A 241 5.73 -3.83 0.40
C VAL A 241 4.53 -4.30 -0.41
N LEU A 242 3.56 -3.41 -0.68
CA LEU A 242 2.37 -3.74 -1.48
C LEU A 242 2.71 -4.24 -2.89
N VAL A 243 3.62 -3.58 -3.60
CA VAL A 243 4.11 -4.06 -4.90
C VAL A 243 4.83 -5.40 -4.74
N GLY A 244 5.71 -5.52 -3.74
CA GLY A 244 6.48 -6.71 -3.45
C GLY A 244 5.62 -7.94 -3.11
N VAL A 245 4.39 -7.75 -2.61
CA VAL A 245 3.42 -8.82 -2.35
C VAL A 245 2.40 -9.03 -3.47
N GLY A 246 2.52 -8.30 -4.59
CA GLY A 246 1.80 -8.60 -5.83
C GLY A 246 0.79 -7.56 -6.31
N ALA A 247 0.72 -6.37 -5.69
CA ALA A 247 -0.09 -5.26 -6.20
C ALA A 247 0.39 -4.83 -7.60
N THR A 248 -0.55 -4.70 -8.54
CA THR A 248 -0.27 -4.11 -9.86
C THR A 248 -0.15 -2.60 -9.73
N THR A 249 -1.18 -1.96 -9.15
CA THR A 249 -1.22 -0.52 -8.86
C THR A 249 -1.75 -0.26 -7.45
N ILE A 250 -1.40 0.90 -6.90
CA ILE A 250 -1.74 1.32 -5.55
C ILE A 250 -2.25 2.75 -5.57
N ASN A 251 -3.38 2.98 -4.91
CA ASN A 251 -3.96 4.28 -4.63
C ASN A 251 -4.08 4.44 -3.11
N ALA A 252 -3.20 5.28 -2.54
CA ALA A 252 -3.19 5.63 -1.11
C ALA A 252 -4.23 6.73 -0.84
N TRP A 253 -5.51 6.36 -0.94
CA TRP A 253 -6.61 7.32 -1.00
C TRP A 253 -6.70 8.20 0.25
N LEU A 254 -6.45 7.63 1.44
CA LEU A 254 -6.50 8.38 2.69
C LEU A 254 -5.34 9.39 2.80
N ALA A 255 -4.14 9.03 2.33
CA ALA A 255 -3.01 9.96 2.31
C ALA A 255 -3.32 11.20 1.44
N GLN A 256 -4.01 10.99 0.31
CA GLN A 256 -4.48 12.08 -0.54
C GLN A 256 -5.54 12.95 0.13
N ASP A 257 -6.58 12.36 0.71
CA ASP A 257 -7.59 13.12 1.45
C ASP A 257 -6.96 13.95 2.59
N LEU A 258 -5.96 13.39 3.28
CA LEU A 258 -5.24 14.05 4.38
C LEU A 258 -4.44 15.27 3.91
N PHE A 259 -3.65 15.16 2.84
CA PHE A 259 -2.94 16.35 2.34
C PHE A 259 -3.90 17.35 1.70
N GLN A 260 -5.03 16.92 1.13
CA GLN A 260 -6.01 17.84 0.56
C GLN A 260 -6.68 18.68 1.66
N GLU A 261 -7.01 18.09 2.81
CA GLU A 261 -7.49 18.82 3.98
C GLU A 261 -6.43 19.80 4.52
N ARG A 262 -5.15 19.42 4.52
CA ARG A 262 -4.05 20.31 4.92
C ARG A 262 -3.85 21.46 3.94
N LEU A 263 -4.05 21.19 2.64
CA LEU A 263 -4.02 22.18 1.57
C LEU A 263 -5.13 23.23 1.75
N ASP A 264 -6.37 22.78 1.98
CA ASP A 264 -7.53 23.68 2.22
C ASP A 264 -7.29 24.61 3.41
N ARG A 265 -6.57 24.12 4.43
CA ARG A 265 -6.19 24.87 5.63
C ARG A 265 -4.99 25.79 5.44
N GLY A 266 -4.43 25.86 4.23
CA GLY A 266 -3.32 26.75 3.88
C GLY A 266 -1.93 26.28 4.36
N LEU A 267 -1.75 24.99 4.68
CA LEU A 267 -0.45 24.46 5.15
C LEU A 267 0.59 24.32 4.03
N TYR A 268 0.19 24.44 2.76
CA TYR A 268 1.08 24.41 1.59
C TYR A 268 0.93 25.71 0.79
N PRO A 269 1.46 26.84 1.28
CA PRO A 269 1.26 28.15 0.64
C PRO A 269 1.80 28.15 -0.79
N GLY A 270 0.98 28.57 -1.75
CA GLY A 270 1.35 28.67 -3.17
C GLY A 270 1.27 27.36 -3.95
N LEU A 271 0.90 26.24 -3.34
CA LEU A 271 0.76 24.95 -4.01
C LEU A 271 -0.69 24.76 -4.50
N SER A 272 -0.87 24.33 -5.75
CA SER A 272 -2.20 23.91 -6.23
C SER A 272 -2.47 22.44 -5.87
N LEU A 273 -3.74 22.01 -5.87
CA LEU A 273 -4.07 20.60 -5.65
C LEU A 273 -3.39 19.68 -6.68
N ARG A 274 -3.37 20.12 -7.94
CA ARG A 274 -2.69 19.40 -9.02
C ARG A 274 -1.21 19.19 -8.70
N ASP A 275 -0.52 20.25 -8.31
CA ASP A 275 0.91 20.19 -8.02
C ASP A 275 1.20 19.38 -6.75
N ALA A 276 0.33 19.46 -5.73
CA ALA A 276 0.40 18.63 -4.53
C ALA A 276 0.31 17.12 -4.86
N CYS A 277 -0.65 16.74 -5.71
CA CYS A 277 -0.79 15.35 -6.16
C CYS A 277 0.42 14.88 -6.98
N LEU A 278 0.93 15.73 -7.89
CA LEU A 278 2.10 15.41 -8.71
C LEU A 278 3.37 15.27 -7.86
N ASN A 279 3.58 16.17 -6.90
CA ASN A 279 4.69 16.08 -5.95
C ASN A 279 4.62 14.80 -5.12
N TYR A 280 3.45 14.51 -4.52
CA TYR A 280 3.27 13.29 -3.73
C TYR A 280 3.60 12.04 -4.57
N LYS A 281 3.02 11.93 -5.77
CA LYS A 281 3.29 10.84 -6.72
C LYS A 281 4.78 10.73 -7.07
N ALA A 282 5.43 11.84 -7.43
CA ALA A 282 6.86 11.86 -7.77
C ALA A 282 7.76 11.46 -6.58
N GLY A 283 7.42 11.87 -5.36
CA GLY A 283 8.14 11.48 -4.15
C GLY A 283 8.03 9.99 -3.87
N ILE A 284 6.83 9.40 -4.05
CA ILE A 284 6.64 7.95 -3.94
C ILE A 284 7.42 7.19 -5.02
N GLU A 285 7.40 7.68 -6.26
CA GLU A 285 8.14 7.08 -7.38
C GLU A 285 9.65 7.07 -7.15
N ALA A 286 10.21 8.20 -6.70
CA ALA A 286 11.61 8.29 -6.32
C ALA A 286 11.96 7.31 -5.19
N GLY A 287 11.09 7.19 -4.17
CA GLY A 287 11.27 6.25 -3.07
C GLY A 287 11.18 4.77 -3.50
N LEU A 288 10.30 4.44 -4.46
CA LEU A 288 10.22 3.11 -5.06
C LEU A 288 11.48 2.77 -5.85
N LEU A 289 11.95 3.66 -6.73
CA LEU A 289 13.21 3.51 -7.47
C LEU A 289 14.37 3.29 -6.50
N LYS A 290 14.48 4.13 -5.47
CA LYS A 290 15.48 3.97 -4.40
C LYS A 290 15.41 2.59 -3.74
N THR A 291 14.20 2.10 -3.45
CA THR A 291 14.01 0.82 -2.75
C THR A 291 14.46 -0.36 -3.61
N ILE A 292 14.06 -0.41 -4.89
CA ILE A 292 14.44 -1.52 -5.78
C ILE A 292 15.92 -1.47 -6.18
N ALA A 293 16.49 -0.27 -6.29
CA ALA A 293 17.90 -0.06 -6.62
C ALA A 293 18.85 -0.63 -5.56
N ARG A 294 18.46 -0.63 -4.27
CA ARG A 294 19.25 -1.22 -3.17
C ARG A 294 19.53 -2.71 -3.35
N LYS A 295 18.67 -3.41 -4.08
CA LYS A 295 18.80 -4.82 -4.43
C LYS A 295 19.43 -5.04 -5.82
N GLY A 296 19.77 -3.98 -6.53
CA GLY A 296 20.23 -4.02 -7.92
C GLY A 296 19.12 -4.35 -8.92
N ILE A 297 17.85 -4.16 -8.54
CA ILE A 297 16.71 -4.38 -9.44
C ILE A 297 16.40 -3.08 -10.18
N SER A 298 16.36 -3.15 -11.52
CA SER A 298 16.13 -1.98 -12.37
C SER A 298 14.68 -1.77 -12.77
N ILE A 299 13.85 -2.83 -12.80
CA ILE A 299 12.47 -2.77 -13.29
C ILE A 299 11.47 -3.24 -12.23
N ILE A 300 10.39 -2.48 -12.03
CA ILE A 300 9.37 -2.78 -11.02
C ILE A 300 8.63 -4.10 -11.29
N SER A 301 8.55 -4.53 -12.55
CA SER A 301 7.92 -5.80 -12.92
C SER A 301 8.65 -7.02 -12.35
N ALA A 302 9.97 -6.94 -12.19
CA ALA A 302 10.77 -8.00 -11.55
C ALA A 302 10.70 -7.96 -10.02
N TYR A 303 10.45 -6.77 -9.44
CA TYR A 303 10.26 -6.60 -8.01
C TYR A 303 8.87 -7.08 -7.54
N ARG A 304 7.85 -6.90 -8.37
CA ARG A 304 6.45 -7.21 -8.05
C ARG A 304 6.24 -8.69 -7.73
N GLY A 305 5.65 -8.97 -6.58
CA GLY A 305 5.42 -10.34 -6.10
C GLY A 305 6.68 -11.08 -5.65
N GLY A 306 7.86 -10.47 -5.76
CA GLY A 306 9.14 -11.10 -5.42
C GLY A 306 9.40 -11.28 -3.93
N CYS A 307 8.57 -10.66 -3.06
CA CYS A 307 8.75 -10.71 -1.60
C CYS A 307 10.17 -10.32 -1.13
N GLU A 308 10.74 -9.26 -1.72
CA GLU A 308 12.12 -8.78 -1.46
C GLU A 308 12.25 -8.02 -0.13
N PHE A 309 11.87 -8.70 0.95
CA PHE A 309 11.92 -8.21 2.32
C PHE A 309 12.14 -9.37 3.30
N GLU A 310 12.60 -9.03 4.50
CA GLU A 310 12.61 -9.91 5.64
C GLU A 310 11.47 -9.54 6.60
N VAL A 311 10.74 -10.54 7.09
CA VAL A 311 9.65 -10.36 8.03
C VAL A 311 10.14 -10.57 9.46
N LEU A 312 10.13 -9.49 10.25
CA LEU A 312 10.56 -9.50 11.64
C LEU A 312 9.36 -9.38 12.58
N GLY A 313 9.07 -10.43 13.35
CA GLY A 313 8.08 -10.37 14.43
C GLY A 313 6.65 -10.71 14.03
N LEU A 314 6.42 -11.27 12.84
CA LEU A 314 5.19 -11.98 12.52
C LEU A 314 5.36 -13.48 12.76
N SER A 315 4.27 -14.19 13.05
CA SER A 315 4.33 -15.63 13.30
C SER A 315 4.76 -16.39 12.03
N ARG A 316 5.57 -17.44 12.17
CA ARG A 316 6.01 -18.26 11.02
C ARG A 316 4.85 -18.85 10.22
N ALA A 317 3.78 -19.24 10.90
CA ALA A 317 2.58 -19.76 10.24
C ALA A 317 1.94 -18.69 9.33
N LEU A 318 1.78 -17.46 9.83
CA LEU A 318 1.29 -16.34 9.04
C LEU A 318 2.22 -16.04 7.86
N THR A 319 3.53 -15.97 8.09
CA THR A 319 4.49 -15.67 7.02
C THR A 319 4.51 -16.76 5.96
N ALA A 320 4.51 -18.04 6.34
CA ALA A 320 4.44 -19.15 5.38
C ALA A 320 3.13 -19.17 4.58
N GLU A 321 2.03 -18.68 5.18
CA GLU A 321 0.72 -18.61 4.52
C GLU A 321 0.60 -17.41 3.57
N PHE A 322 1.10 -16.24 3.93
CA PHE A 322 0.88 -15.01 3.14
C PHE A 322 2.11 -14.57 2.33
N PHE A 323 3.32 -14.86 2.82
CA PHE A 323 4.57 -14.35 2.25
C PHE A 323 5.63 -15.48 2.14
N PRO A 324 5.35 -16.57 1.40
CA PRO A 324 6.23 -17.75 1.39
C PRO A 324 7.66 -17.46 0.91
N GLY A 325 7.87 -16.40 0.12
CA GLY A 325 9.20 -15.96 -0.33
C GLY A 325 9.99 -15.13 0.69
N ALA A 326 9.38 -14.69 1.79
CA ALA A 326 10.02 -13.83 2.76
C ALA A 326 10.45 -14.59 4.02
N PRO A 327 11.74 -14.58 4.39
CA PRO A 327 12.19 -15.23 5.61
C PRO A 327 11.60 -14.55 6.84
N SER A 328 11.26 -15.36 7.85
CA SER A 328 10.95 -14.88 9.20
C SER A 328 11.68 -15.69 10.26
N ARG A 329 12.87 -15.19 10.63
CA ARG A 329 13.77 -15.87 11.57
C ARG A 329 13.22 -15.80 13.00
N ILE A 330 12.74 -14.63 13.39
CA ILE A 330 12.13 -14.37 14.69
C ILE A 330 10.61 -14.32 14.51
N SER A 331 9.95 -15.36 15.02
CA SER A 331 8.50 -15.46 15.04
C SER A 331 7.92 -14.45 16.02
N GLY A 332 6.72 -13.96 15.76
CA GLY A 332 6.00 -13.09 16.69
C GLY A 332 4.49 -13.20 16.53
N ILE A 333 3.81 -12.08 16.34
CA ILE A 333 2.35 -12.01 16.38
C ILE A 333 1.69 -12.70 15.18
N GLY A 334 0.57 -13.38 15.43
CA GLY A 334 -0.30 -13.94 14.39
C GLY A 334 -1.52 -13.05 14.14
N LEU A 335 -2.53 -13.62 13.45
CA LEU A 335 -3.79 -12.93 13.15
C LEU A 335 -4.48 -12.39 14.42
N ALA A 336 -4.41 -13.11 15.54
CA ALA A 336 -4.96 -12.67 16.81
C ALA A 336 -4.39 -11.33 17.29
N GLY A 337 -3.06 -11.17 17.25
CA GLY A 337 -2.41 -9.93 17.66
C GLY A 337 -2.66 -8.78 16.69
N LEU A 338 -2.71 -9.08 15.39
CA LEU A 338 -3.02 -8.08 14.36
C LEU A 338 -4.47 -7.57 14.48
N GLU A 339 -5.43 -8.46 14.72
CA GLU A 339 -6.82 -8.08 14.93
C GLU A 339 -6.97 -7.23 16.20
N GLN A 340 -6.32 -7.60 17.31
CA GLN A 340 -6.32 -6.82 18.54
C GLN A 340 -5.71 -5.42 18.35
N ALA A 341 -4.60 -5.31 17.61
CA ALA A 341 -3.97 -4.04 17.30
C ALA A 341 -4.88 -3.15 16.42
N ALA A 342 -5.57 -3.73 15.45
CA ALA A 342 -6.55 -3.03 14.63
C ALA A 342 -7.76 -2.57 15.46
N LEU A 343 -8.30 -3.44 16.32
CA LEU A 343 -9.38 -3.13 17.26
C LEU A 343 -9.02 -1.99 18.22
N LYS A 344 -7.79 -1.96 18.73
CA LYS A 344 -7.33 -0.86 19.60
C LYS A 344 -7.37 0.48 18.88
N ARG A 345 -6.86 0.55 17.64
CA ARG A 345 -6.93 1.78 16.82
C ARG A 345 -8.39 2.14 16.46
N HIS A 346 -9.21 1.14 16.17
CA HIS A 346 -10.64 1.32 15.90
C HIS A 346 -11.39 1.91 17.09
N LYS A 347 -11.15 1.39 18.30
CA LYS A 347 -11.74 1.93 19.54
C LYS A 347 -11.29 3.38 19.79
N MET A 348 -10.04 3.73 19.49
CA MET A 348 -9.57 5.13 19.56
C MET A 348 -10.27 6.04 18.52
N ALA A 349 -10.54 5.52 17.32
CA ALA A 349 -11.15 6.27 16.24
C ALA A 349 -12.67 6.47 16.41
N TRP A 350 -13.39 5.50 16.97
CA TRP A 350 -14.87 5.51 17.05
C TRP A 350 -15.44 5.43 18.47
N GLY A 351 -14.66 5.12 19.48
CA GLY A 351 -15.11 5.05 20.88
C GLY A 351 -15.26 6.40 21.56
N GLU A 352 -14.56 7.43 21.07
CA GLU A 352 -14.62 8.79 21.61
C GLU A 352 -15.53 9.70 20.77
N ALA A 353 -16.22 10.62 21.45
CA ALA A 353 -17.07 11.62 20.79
C ALA A 353 -16.25 12.59 19.92
N GLN A 354 -15.05 12.98 20.36
CA GLN A 354 -14.13 13.85 19.62
C GLN A 354 -12.72 13.24 19.61
N PRO A 355 -12.44 12.33 18.66
CA PRO A 355 -11.19 11.59 18.65
C PRO A 355 -10.05 12.48 18.14
N VAL A 356 -8.91 12.44 18.82
CA VAL A 356 -7.73 13.24 18.49
C VAL A 356 -6.61 12.32 18.03
N PRO A 357 -5.99 12.56 16.85
CA PRO A 357 -4.85 11.78 16.41
C PRO A 357 -3.67 11.93 17.37
N SER A 358 -2.98 10.82 17.63
CA SER A 358 -1.77 10.80 18.45
C SER A 358 -0.77 11.83 17.93
N MET A 359 -0.05 12.49 18.84
CA MET A 359 1.04 13.39 18.48
C MET A 359 2.21 12.67 17.80
N GLY A 360 2.29 11.35 17.92
CA GLY A 360 3.42 10.54 17.46
C GLY A 360 4.49 10.41 18.54
N GLY A 361 5.73 10.19 18.10
CA GLY A 361 6.86 9.92 18.98
C GLY A 361 7.60 8.65 18.56
N PHE A 362 7.65 8.36 17.26
CA PHE A 362 8.43 7.27 16.67
C PHE A 362 9.73 7.78 16.07
N PHE A 363 9.70 8.95 15.43
CA PHE A 363 10.90 9.52 14.82
C PHE A 363 11.66 10.42 15.79
N LYS A 364 10.98 10.94 16.81
CA LYS A 364 11.55 11.79 17.86
C LYS A 364 10.95 11.44 19.20
N ILE A 365 11.78 11.37 20.24
CA ILE A 365 11.30 11.12 21.60
C ILE A 365 10.28 12.19 22.02
N ARG A 366 9.15 11.72 22.57
CA ARG A 366 8.09 12.57 23.13
C ARG A 366 7.56 11.94 24.41
N ALA A 367 7.18 12.77 25.38
CA ALA A 367 6.51 12.30 26.58
C ALA A 367 5.20 11.59 26.21
N GLY A 368 5.05 10.33 26.63
CA GLY A 368 3.90 9.49 26.29
C GLY A 368 3.90 8.90 24.87
N GLY A 369 5.00 9.08 24.12
CA GLY A 369 5.22 8.46 22.80
C GLY A 369 5.85 7.06 22.90
N GLU A 370 6.48 6.60 21.82
CA GLU A 370 7.26 5.35 21.86
C GLU A 370 8.46 5.51 22.79
N ALA A 371 8.90 4.40 23.38
CA ALA A 371 10.17 4.37 24.09
C ALA A 371 11.33 4.52 23.09
N HIS A 372 12.31 5.34 23.47
CA HIS A 372 13.58 5.53 22.78
C HIS A 372 14.71 5.17 23.74
N ALA A 373 15.81 4.62 23.22
CA ALA A 373 16.97 4.30 24.04
C ALA A 373 17.75 5.56 24.45
N HIS A 374 17.66 6.63 23.66
CA HIS A 374 18.41 7.87 23.83
C HIS A 374 17.55 9.11 24.01
#